data_AF-A0A832J884-F1
#
_entry.id   AF-A0A832J884-F1
#
_cell.length_a   1.000
_cell.length_b   1.000
_cell.length_c   1.000
_cell.angle_alpha   90.00
_cell.angle_beta   90.00
_cell.angle_gamma   90.00
#
_symmetry.space_group_name_H-M   'P 1'
#
loop_
_entity.id
_entity.type
_entity.pdbx_description
1 polymer ?
#
loop_
_entity_poly.entity_id
_entity_poly.type
_entity_poly.pdbx_seq_one_letter_code
_entity_poly.pdbx_strand_id
1 'polypeptide(L)'
;MDCIFCKIAKNYIPSYKIYEDSDIIAILDIYPANPGHILILPKEHFQDISKLPDDITGKIFVLAKYLSIILIQALNAKGINILLSSGETAGQRIPHIIVHLIPRYENDNINFVWDRKQVSNEVLSEIQKILVYYLKNYFQPASKETESRKTDKENVDKPKEYKDYTKMIHWFYKNI
;
A
#
# COMPACT_ATOMS: atom_id res chain seq x y z
N MET A 1 13.69 10.46 -16.13
CA MET A 1 12.94 10.46 -14.86
C MET A 1 13.92 10.73 -13.73
N ASP A 2 13.73 11.83 -13.00
CA ASP A 2 14.63 12.23 -11.89
C ASP A 2 14.10 11.70 -10.56
N CYS A 3 14.20 10.39 -10.35
CA CYS A 3 13.78 9.73 -9.12
C CYS A 3 15.02 9.36 -8.29
N ILE A 4 15.09 9.86 -7.05
CA ILE A 4 16.19 9.57 -6.13
C ILE A 4 16.32 8.06 -5.84
N PHE A 5 15.20 7.35 -5.73
CA PHE A 5 15.21 5.91 -5.46
C PHE A 5 15.65 5.08 -6.67
N CYS A 6 15.33 5.50 -7.90
CA CYS A 6 15.93 4.89 -9.09
C CYS A 6 17.44 5.12 -9.15
N LYS A 7 17.92 6.30 -8.72
CA LYS A 7 19.36 6.57 -8.63
C LYS A 7 20.04 5.71 -7.57
N ILE A 8 19.41 5.49 -6.41
CA ILE A 8 19.89 4.57 -5.38
C ILE A 8 19.91 3.12 -5.90
N ALA A 9 18.83 2.65 -6.53
CA ALA A 9 18.73 1.31 -7.08
C ALA A 9 19.78 1.03 -8.18
N LYS A 10 20.19 2.08 -8.91
CA LYS A 10 21.27 2.03 -9.92
C LYS A 10 22.67 2.30 -9.36
N ASN A 11 22.80 2.45 -8.04
CA ASN A 11 24.05 2.79 -7.34
C ASN A 11 24.69 4.12 -7.80
N TYR A 12 23.90 5.04 -8.36
CA TYR A 12 24.37 6.40 -8.68
C TYR A 12 24.45 7.32 -7.46
N ILE A 13 23.71 6.98 -6.41
CA ILE A 13 23.76 7.64 -5.10
C ILE A 13 24.07 6.56 -4.05
N PRO A 14 25.02 6.79 -3.13
CA PRO A 14 25.34 5.83 -2.08
C PRO A 14 24.16 5.63 -1.13
N SER A 15 24.05 4.43 -0.57
CA SER A 15 23.07 4.08 0.45
C SER A 15 23.61 3.01 1.39
N TYR A 16 23.07 2.94 2.60
CA TYR A 16 23.34 1.85 3.53
C TYR A 16 22.46 0.66 3.18
N LYS A 17 22.88 -0.08 2.15
CA LYS A 17 22.20 -1.27 1.64
C LYS A 17 22.38 -2.45 2.59
N ILE A 18 21.28 -3.10 2.93
CA ILE A 18 21.27 -4.29 3.81
C ILE A 18 20.78 -5.55 3.09
N TYR A 19 20.12 -5.39 1.96
CA TYR A 19 19.69 -6.48 1.09
C TYR A 19 19.56 -5.99 -0.35
N GLU A 20 19.89 -6.84 -1.32
CA GLU A 20 19.68 -6.59 -2.74
C GLU A 20 19.60 -7.91 -3.50
N ASP A 21 18.61 -8.05 -4.38
CA ASP A 21 18.53 -9.10 -5.38
C ASP A 21 18.29 -8.50 -6.78
N SER A 22 17.81 -9.30 -7.74
CA SER A 22 17.51 -8.83 -9.10
C SER A 22 16.41 -7.76 -9.16
N ASP A 23 15.46 -7.78 -8.21
CA ASP A 23 14.20 -7.06 -8.34
C ASP A 23 14.00 -6.00 -7.26
N ILE A 24 14.49 -6.23 -6.04
CA ILE A 24 14.28 -5.36 -4.88
C ILE A 24 15.59 -5.03 -4.16
N ILE A 25 15.55 -3.93 -3.41
CA ILE A 25 16.62 -3.47 -2.55
C ILE A 25 16.02 -3.03 -1.20
N ALA A 26 16.73 -3.32 -0.11
CA ALA A 26 16.44 -2.74 1.20
C ALA A 26 17.63 -1.89 1.68
N ILE A 27 17.32 -0.68 2.14
CA ILE A 27 18.29 0.32 2.60
C ILE A 27 17.86 0.89 3.94
N LEU A 28 18.80 1.42 4.73
CA LEU A 28 18.46 2.24 5.89
C LEU A 28 17.98 3.63 5.42
N ASP A 29 16.94 4.12 6.09
CA ASP A 29 16.51 5.51 5.94
C ASP A 29 17.54 6.44 6.62
N ILE A 30 18.03 7.43 5.89
CA ILE A 30 18.99 8.43 6.41
C ILE A 30 18.31 9.54 7.23
N TYR A 31 16.98 9.65 7.13
CA TYR A 31 16.13 10.50 7.99
C TYR A 31 15.10 9.62 8.71
N PRO A 32 15.57 8.71 9.58
CA PRO A 32 14.72 7.64 10.10
C PRO A 32 13.70 8.17 11.12
N ALA A 33 12.53 7.53 11.17
CA ALA A 33 11.58 7.75 12.27
C ALA A 33 12.11 7.19 13.60
N ASN A 34 12.83 6.06 13.54
CA ASN A 34 13.54 5.43 14.66
C ASN A 34 14.82 4.74 14.17
N PRO A 35 15.84 4.57 15.03
CA PRO A 35 17.05 3.80 14.68
C PRO A 35 16.70 2.42 14.13
N GLY A 36 17.23 2.08 12.95
CA GLY A 36 16.89 0.84 12.23
C GLY A 36 15.70 0.93 11.28
N HIS A 37 15.17 2.14 11.00
CA HIS A 37 14.18 2.34 9.95
C HIS A 37 14.72 1.89 8.58
N ILE A 38 14.02 0.94 7.98
CA ILE A 38 14.38 0.37 6.67
C ILE A 38 13.34 0.77 5.62
N LEU A 39 13.85 1.05 4.42
CA LEU A 39 13.06 1.24 3.21
C LEU A 39 13.28 0.04 2.29
N ILE A 40 12.21 -0.69 1.97
CA ILE A 40 12.22 -1.75 0.95
C ILE A 40 11.55 -1.20 -0.30
N LEU A 41 12.22 -1.31 -1.45
CA LEU A 41 11.72 -0.79 -2.71
C LEU A 41 12.11 -1.68 -3.90
N PRO A 42 11.29 -1.70 -4.97
CA PRO A 42 11.67 -2.31 -6.23
C PRO A 42 12.78 -1.49 -6.89
N LYS A 43 13.67 -2.17 -7.61
CA LYS A 43 14.70 -1.52 -8.44
C LYS A 43 14.11 -0.80 -9.63
N GLU A 44 13.09 -1.40 -10.23
CA GLU A 44 12.27 -0.74 -11.26
C GLU A 44 11.36 0.32 -10.66
N HIS A 45 11.00 1.29 -11.49
CA HIS A 45 10.17 2.39 -11.07
C HIS A 45 8.69 2.01 -11.15
N PHE A 46 8.06 1.87 -9.99
CA PHE A 46 6.60 1.78 -9.87
C PHE A 46 6.09 2.93 -9.03
N GLN A 47 5.10 3.65 -9.57
CA GLN A 47 4.59 4.85 -8.93
C GLN A 47 4.00 4.57 -7.55
N ASP A 48 3.18 3.53 -7.45
CA ASP A 48 2.44 3.16 -6.25
C ASP A 48 2.03 1.67 -6.28
N ILE A 49 1.28 1.21 -5.28
CA ILE A 49 0.92 -0.22 -5.14
C ILE A 49 0.05 -0.73 -6.29
N SER A 50 -0.70 0.13 -6.97
CA SER A 50 -1.55 -0.27 -8.10
C SER A 50 -0.75 -0.65 -9.36
N LYS A 51 0.53 -0.27 -9.40
CA LYS A 51 1.44 -0.54 -10.52
C LYS A 51 2.45 -1.65 -10.21
N LEU A 52 2.54 -2.07 -8.96
CA LEU A 52 3.50 -3.08 -8.54
C LEU A 52 3.05 -4.47 -8.98
N PRO A 53 3.87 -5.25 -9.71
CA PRO A 53 3.54 -6.63 -10.06
C PRO A 53 3.34 -7.52 -8.83
N ASP A 54 2.49 -8.55 -8.95
CA ASP A 54 2.12 -9.43 -7.82
C ASP A 54 3.34 -10.20 -7.26
N ASP A 55 4.24 -10.65 -8.12
CA ASP A 55 5.45 -11.38 -7.71
C ASP A 55 6.42 -10.47 -6.93
N ILE A 56 6.58 -9.22 -7.37
CA ILE A 56 7.38 -8.21 -6.67
C ILE A 56 6.72 -7.81 -5.35
N THR A 57 5.40 -7.65 -5.35
CA THR A 57 4.62 -7.40 -4.13
C THR A 57 4.89 -8.50 -3.10
N GLY A 58 4.79 -9.77 -3.51
CA GLY A 58 5.11 -10.91 -2.66
C GLY A 58 6.55 -10.87 -2.10
N LYS A 59 7.54 -10.63 -2.97
CA LYS A 59 8.96 -10.53 -2.57
C LYS A 59 9.19 -9.46 -1.51
N ILE A 60 8.62 -8.26 -1.69
CA ILE A 60 8.78 -7.15 -0.73
C ILE A 60 8.23 -7.52 0.64
N PHE A 61 7.02 -8.07 0.73
CA PHE A 61 6.42 -8.39 2.04
C PHE A 61 7.03 -9.62 2.70
N VAL A 62 7.53 -10.59 1.92
CA VAL A 62 8.34 -11.70 2.45
C VAL A 62 9.64 -11.19 3.07
N LEU A 63 10.36 -10.28 2.38
CA LEU A 63 11.55 -9.65 2.93
C LEU A 63 11.20 -8.82 4.18
N ALA A 64 10.09 -8.07 4.15
CA ALA A 64 9.63 -7.26 5.28
C ALA A 64 9.40 -8.11 6.54
N LYS A 65 8.78 -9.30 6.39
CA LYS A 65 8.61 -10.25 7.49
C LYS A 65 9.96 -10.64 8.10
N TYR A 66 10.95 -11.03 7.29
CA TYR A 66 12.26 -11.45 7.81
C TYR A 66 13.01 -10.32 8.49
N LEU A 67 13.04 -9.13 7.88
CA LEU A 67 13.69 -7.96 8.46
C LEU A 67 13.01 -7.52 9.77
N SER A 68 11.69 -7.66 9.88
CA SER A 68 10.96 -7.38 11.13
C SER A 68 11.44 -8.27 12.29
N ILE A 69 11.67 -9.56 12.04
CA ILE A 69 12.20 -10.50 13.04
C ILE A 69 13.63 -10.11 13.42
N ILE A 70 14.46 -9.78 12.43
CA ILE A 70 15.86 -9.38 12.64
C ILE A 70 15.93 -8.07 13.44
N LEU A 71 15.09 -7.08 13.16
CA LEU A 71 15.06 -5.81 13.89
C LEU A 71 14.74 -6.03 15.39
N ILE A 72 13.79 -6.91 15.70
CA ILE A 72 13.45 -7.26 17.09
C ILE A 72 14.66 -7.92 17.78
N GLN A 73 15.31 -8.88 17.12
CA GLN A 73 16.43 -9.63 17.71
C GLN A 73 17.71 -8.81 17.84
N ALA A 74 18.09 -8.11 16.78
CA ALA A 74 19.37 -7.41 16.68
C ALA A 74 19.36 -6.04 17.36
N LEU A 75 18.22 -5.34 17.36
CA LEU A 75 18.10 -3.99 17.90
C LEU A 75 17.20 -3.90 19.13
N ASN A 76 16.71 -5.04 19.65
CA ASN A 76 15.81 -5.10 20.80
C ASN A 76 14.54 -4.23 20.63
N ALA A 77 14.07 -4.08 19.38
CA ALA A 77 12.82 -3.41 19.08
C ALA A 77 11.64 -4.16 19.75
N LYS A 78 10.66 -3.43 20.25
CA LYS A 78 9.49 -3.97 20.96
C LYS A 78 8.29 -4.19 20.05
N GLY A 79 8.35 -3.66 18.84
CA GLY A 79 7.36 -3.88 17.79
C GLY A 79 7.86 -3.32 16.47
N ILE A 80 7.11 -3.54 15.40
CA ILE A 80 7.43 -3.04 14.06
C ILE A 80 6.17 -2.44 13.46
N ASN A 81 6.27 -1.25 12.88
CA ASN A 81 5.28 -0.76 11.94
C ASN A 81 5.76 -1.04 10.52
N ILE A 82 4.91 -1.69 9.72
CA ILE A 82 5.08 -1.82 8.28
C ILE A 82 4.11 -0.84 7.63
N LEU A 83 4.63 0.16 6.90
CA LEU A 83 3.82 1.23 6.33
C LEU A 83 4.07 1.33 4.83
N LEU A 84 2.99 1.47 4.08
CA LEU A 84 3.01 1.81 2.67
C LEU A 84 2.00 2.93 2.45
N SER A 85 2.45 4.01 1.83
CA SER A 85 1.60 5.12 1.41
C SER A 85 1.47 5.12 -0.10
N SER A 86 0.24 5.09 -0.60
CA SER A 86 -0.09 5.10 -2.02
C SER A 86 -0.90 6.36 -2.35
N GLY A 87 -0.27 7.30 -3.05
CA GLY A 87 -0.84 8.63 -3.34
C GLY A 87 -0.50 9.69 -2.30
N GLU A 88 -0.50 10.96 -2.74
CA GLU A 88 -0.08 12.12 -1.92
C GLU A 88 -0.91 12.28 -0.64
N THR A 89 -2.24 12.15 -0.75
CA THR A 89 -3.16 12.23 0.40
C THR A 89 -2.91 11.14 1.45
N ALA A 90 -2.35 9.99 1.04
CA ALA A 90 -1.95 8.92 1.94
C ALA A 90 -0.56 9.13 2.56
N GLY A 91 0.11 10.25 2.25
CA GLY A 91 1.43 10.60 2.75
C GLY A 91 2.59 10.22 1.82
N GLN A 92 2.33 9.75 0.60
CA GLN A 92 3.40 9.44 -0.35
C GLN A 92 4.08 10.72 -0.84
N ARG A 93 5.37 10.89 -0.54
CA ARG A 93 6.12 12.10 -0.91
C ARG A 93 6.82 12.00 -2.26
N ILE A 94 7.27 10.81 -2.61
CA ILE A 94 7.99 10.53 -3.86
C ILE A 94 7.23 9.41 -4.56
N PRO A 95 6.91 9.55 -5.86
CA PRO A 95 6.15 8.56 -6.61
C PRO A 95 7.02 7.35 -7.00
N HIS A 96 7.73 6.76 -6.04
CA HIS A 96 8.40 5.45 -6.15
C HIS A 96 7.93 4.65 -4.93
N ILE A 97 7.29 3.51 -5.17
CA ILE A 97 6.73 2.70 -4.09
C ILE A 97 7.81 2.23 -3.10
N ILE A 98 7.58 2.48 -1.82
CA ILE A 98 8.47 2.09 -0.73
C ILE A 98 7.61 1.50 0.38
N VAL A 99 8.08 0.39 0.93
CA VAL A 99 7.57 -0.16 2.19
C VAL A 99 8.53 0.23 3.30
N HIS A 100 8.02 1.01 4.25
CA HIS A 100 8.73 1.41 5.45
C HIS A 100 8.62 0.31 6.51
N LEU A 101 9.75 -0.08 7.11
CA LEU A 101 9.81 -0.89 8.32
C LEU A 101 10.38 -0.02 9.44
N ILE A 102 9.51 0.42 10.35
CA ILE A 102 9.89 1.28 11.46
C ILE A 102 9.92 0.42 12.72
N PRO A 103 11.10 0.13 13.30
CA PRO A 103 11.19 -0.49 14.61
C PRO A 103 10.62 0.45 15.68
N ARG A 104 9.90 -0.11 16.63
CA ARG A 104 9.22 0.60 17.72
C ARG A 104 9.89 0.30 19.03
N TYR A 105 10.04 1.34 19.83
CA TYR A 105 10.64 1.29 21.16
C TYR A 105 9.68 1.88 22.17
N GLU A 106 9.86 1.54 23.45
CA GLU A 106 9.11 2.18 24.51
C GLU A 106 9.41 3.69 24.53
N ASN A 107 8.35 4.50 24.62
CA ASN A 107 8.44 5.97 24.68
C ASN A 107 9.14 6.62 23.47
N ASP A 108 9.01 6.02 22.27
CA ASP A 108 9.64 6.55 21.04
C ASP A 108 8.94 7.77 20.43
N ASN A 109 7.86 8.24 21.04
CA ASN A 109 7.07 9.40 20.59
C ASN A 109 6.49 9.30 19.17
N ILE A 110 6.48 8.11 18.55
CA ILE A 110 5.82 7.87 17.27
C ILE A 110 4.35 7.53 17.53
N ASN A 111 3.46 8.42 17.09
CA ASN A 111 2.03 8.31 17.37
C ASN A 111 1.23 7.98 16.10
N PHE A 112 0.57 6.83 16.11
CA PHE A 112 -0.47 6.46 15.13
C PHE A 112 -1.82 6.51 15.81
N VAL A 113 -2.35 7.72 16.00
CA VAL A 113 -3.66 7.94 16.60
C VAL A 113 -4.68 8.08 15.48
N TRP A 114 -5.68 7.20 15.47
CA TRP A 114 -6.84 7.32 14.60
C TRP A 114 -8.06 7.69 15.43
N ASP A 115 -8.68 8.81 15.10
CA ASP A 115 -10.00 9.17 15.61
C ASP A 115 -11.02 8.19 15.03
N ARG A 116 -11.39 7.19 15.84
CA ARG A 116 -12.34 6.15 15.44
C ARG A 116 -13.68 6.81 15.15
N LYS A 117 -14.15 6.64 13.92
CA LYS A 117 -15.45 7.13 13.46
C LYS A 117 -16.48 6.01 13.53
N GLN A 118 -17.66 6.31 14.08
CA GLN A 118 -18.80 5.40 14.05
C GLN A 118 -19.52 5.54 12.69
N VAL A 119 -19.84 4.41 12.08
CA VAL A 119 -20.54 4.34 10.78
C VAL A 119 -21.78 3.46 10.95
N SER A 120 -22.91 3.84 10.36
CA SER A 120 -24.17 3.09 10.50
C SER A 120 -24.13 1.75 9.74
N ASN A 121 -24.95 0.79 10.19
CA ASN A 121 -25.02 -0.53 9.54
C ASN A 121 -25.51 -0.45 8.09
N GLU A 122 -26.38 0.51 7.79
CA GLU A 122 -26.89 0.76 6.44
C GLU A 122 -25.74 1.16 5.51
N VAL A 123 -24.92 2.14 5.93
CA VAL A 123 -23.75 2.60 5.17
C VAL A 123 -22.72 1.48 5.00
N LEU A 124 -22.45 0.69 6.05
CA LEU A 124 -21.55 -0.46 5.97
C LEU A 124 -22.05 -1.52 4.98
N SER A 125 -23.35 -1.82 4.98
CA SER A 125 -23.99 -2.76 4.05
C SER A 125 -23.89 -2.28 2.60
N GLU A 126 -24.06 -0.98 2.34
CA GLU A 126 -23.89 -0.40 1.02
C GLU A 126 -22.44 -0.48 0.53
N ILE A 127 -21.48 -0.11 1.37
CA ILE A 127 -20.05 -0.21 1.07
C ILE A 127 -19.67 -1.66 0.76
N GLN A 128 -20.13 -2.62 1.56
CA GLN A 128 -19.88 -4.04 1.35
C GLN A 128 -20.37 -4.50 -0.03
N LYS A 129 -21.60 -4.16 -0.41
CA LYS A 129 -22.17 -4.52 -1.72
C LYS A 129 -21.32 -3.98 -2.87
N ILE A 130 -20.88 -2.72 -2.77
CA ILE A 130 -20.02 -2.08 -3.77
C ILE A 130 -18.69 -2.83 -3.88
N LEU A 131 -18.00 -3.07 -2.76
CA LEU A 131 -16.69 -3.72 -2.77
C LEU A 131 -16.77 -5.16 -3.27
N VAL A 132 -17.77 -5.93 -2.84
CA VAL A 132 -17.99 -7.31 -3.31
C VAL A 132 -18.27 -7.33 -4.82
N TYR A 133 -19.05 -6.38 -5.34
CA TYR A 133 -19.28 -6.26 -6.76
C TYR A 133 -17.98 -6.04 -7.53
N TYR A 134 -17.16 -5.06 -7.12
CA TYR A 134 -15.90 -4.78 -7.81
C TYR A 134 -14.89 -5.92 -7.68
N LEU A 135 -14.76 -6.54 -6.50
CA LEU A 135 -13.87 -7.69 -6.30
C LEU A 135 -14.22 -8.87 -7.21
N LYS A 136 -15.52 -9.19 -7.34
CA LYS A 136 -16.00 -10.26 -8.23
C LYS A 136 -15.68 -10.01 -9.69
N ASN A 137 -15.60 -8.75 -10.12
CA ASN A 137 -15.31 -8.39 -11.51
C ASN A 137 -13.83 -8.13 -11.76
N TYR A 138 -13.06 -7.76 -10.73
CA TYR A 138 -11.63 -7.49 -10.84
C TYR A 138 -10.80 -8.74 -11.11
N PHE A 139 -11.15 -9.86 -10.45
CA PHE A 139 -10.48 -11.15 -10.65
C PHE A 139 -11.10 -12.03 -11.73
N GLN A 140 -12.12 -11.53 -12.44
CA GLN A 140 -12.60 -12.27 -13.61
C GLN A 140 -11.48 -12.26 -14.66
N PRO A 141 -11.05 -13.43 -15.16
CA PRO A 141 -10.13 -13.45 -16.28
C PRO A 141 -10.76 -12.63 -17.41
N ALA A 142 -9.94 -11.83 -18.11
CA ALA A 142 -10.31 -11.22 -19.37
C ALA A 142 -10.71 -12.34 -20.34
N SER A 143 -11.96 -12.76 -20.28
CA SER A 143 -12.49 -13.80 -21.15
C SER A 143 -12.65 -13.16 -22.51
N LYS A 144 -11.68 -13.48 -23.37
CA LYS A 144 -11.78 -13.60 -24.83
C LYS A 144 -12.81 -12.66 -25.46
N GLU A 145 -12.33 -11.59 -26.08
CA GLU A 145 -13.01 -11.02 -27.25
C GLU A 145 -13.06 -12.10 -28.36
N THR A 146 -14.06 -12.96 -28.31
CA THR A 146 -14.55 -13.71 -29.47
C THR A 146 -16.04 -13.90 -29.29
N GLU A 147 -16.79 -13.09 -30.05
CA GLU A 147 -18.08 -13.43 -30.69
C GLU A 147 -18.91 -14.56 -30.06
N SER A 148 -19.73 -14.22 -29.07
CA SER A 148 -21.15 -14.60 -29.00
C SER A 148 -21.71 -14.27 -27.61
N ARG A 149 -22.31 -13.09 -27.45
CA ARG A 149 -23.27 -12.82 -26.36
C ARG A 149 -24.49 -12.13 -26.94
N LYS A 150 -25.30 -12.93 -27.65
CA LYS A 150 -26.75 -12.79 -27.56
C LYS A 150 -27.22 -13.93 -26.66
N THR A 151 -28.14 -13.54 -25.79
CA THR A 151 -28.92 -14.30 -24.81
C THR A 151 -28.23 -14.62 -23.47
N ASP A 152 -28.97 -14.26 -22.43
CA ASP A 152 -28.84 -14.59 -21.01
C ASP A 152 -27.90 -13.69 -20.18
N LYS A 153 -28.24 -12.40 -20.14
CA LYS A 153 -27.92 -11.54 -19.00
C LYS A 153 -28.87 -11.90 -17.86
N GLU A 154 -28.40 -12.69 -16.91
CA GLU A 154 -28.96 -12.61 -15.56
C GLU A 154 -28.67 -11.20 -15.03
N ASN A 155 -29.75 -10.45 -14.75
CA ASN A 155 -29.72 -9.11 -14.18
C ASN A 155 -29.12 -9.16 -12.77
N VAL A 156 -27.81 -9.01 -12.66
CA VAL A 156 -27.21 -8.46 -11.44
C VAL A 156 -27.22 -6.95 -11.62
N ASP A 157 -28.25 -6.29 -11.08
CA ASP A 157 -28.37 -4.84 -11.13
C ASP A 157 -27.08 -4.21 -10.57
N LYS A 158 -26.38 -3.44 -11.42
CA LYS A 158 -25.28 -2.60 -10.97
C LYS A 158 -25.82 -1.73 -9.82
N PRO A 159 -25.19 -1.73 -8.63
CA PRO A 159 -25.62 -0.83 -7.57
C PRO A 159 -25.65 0.59 -8.13
N LYS A 160 -26.69 1.38 -7.80
CA LYS A 160 -26.84 2.76 -8.27
C LYS A 160 -25.49 3.47 -8.18
N GLU A 161 -24.97 3.96 -9.31
CA GLU A 161 -23.78 4.80 -9.31
C GLU A 161 -24.03 5.97 -8.37
N TYR A 162 -23.41 5.96 -7.19
CA TYR A 162 -23.34 7.14 -6.35
C TYR A 162 -22.34 8.09 -7.02
N LYS A 163 -22.85 8.92 -7.94
CA LYS A 163 -22.07 9.86 -8.75
C LYS A 163 -21.40 10.99 -7.95
N ASP A 164 -21.47 10.96 -6.63
CA ASP A 164 -20.98 12.05 -5.80
C ASP A 164 -20.33 11.51 -4.51
N TYR A 165 -19.22 10.79 -4.67
CA TYR A 165 -18.33 10.43 -3.55
C TYR A 165 -17.94 11.66 -2.73
N THR A 166 -17.88 12.84 -3.37
CA THR A 166 -17.71 14.15 -2.72
C THR A 166 -18.78 14.42 -1.68
N LYS A 167 -20.07 14.14 -1.96
CA LYS A 167 -21.14 14.34 -0.97
C LYS A 167 -21.10 13.36 0.19
N MET A 168 -20.70 12.11 -0.04
CA MET A 168 -20.54 11.12 1.04
C MET A 168 -19.37 11.52 1.95
N ILE A 169 -18.22 11.85 1.36
CA ILE A 169 -17.03 12.35 2.08
C ILE A 169 -17.33 13.69 2.77
N HIS A 170 -18.05 14.60 2.13
CA HIS A 170 -18.44 15.90 2.68
C HIS A 170 -19.49 15.80 3.79
N TRP A 171 -20.47 14.91 3.67
CA TRP A 171 -21.38 14.57 4.77
C TRP A 171 -20.58 13.98 5.94
N PHE A 172 -19.63 13.10 5.65
CA PHE A 172 -18.74 12.50 6.63
C PHE A 172 -17.89 13.55 7.37
N TYR A 173 -17.41 14.60 6.70
CA TYR A 173 -16.65 15.68 7.34
C TYR A 173 -17.50 16.80 7.97
N LYS A 174 -18.77 16.96 7.57
CA LYS A 174 -19.66 18.01 8.10
C LYS A 174 -20.48 17.61 9.33
N ASN A 175 -20.64 16.31 9.59
CA ASN A 175 -21.45 15.81 10.69
C ASN A 175 -20.58 15.17 11.80
N ILE A 176 -19.33 15.64 11.91
CA ILE A 176 -18.43 15.46 13.05
C ILE A 176 -18.17 16.83 13.67
#